data_AF-A0A1C7GK60-F1
#
_entry.id   AF-A0A1C7GK60-F1
#
_cell.length_a   1.000
_cell.length_b   1.000
_cell.length_c   1.000
_cell.angle_alpha   90.00
_cell.angle_beta   90.00
_cell.angle_gamma   90.00
#
_symmetry.space_group_name_H-M   'P 1'
#
loop_
_entity.id
_entity.type
_entity.pdbx_description
1 polymer ?
#
loop_
_entity_poly.entity_id
_entity_poly.type
_entity_poly.pdbx_seq_one_letter_code
_entity_poly.pdbx_strand_id
1 'polypeptide(L)'
;MTRGMFVTVLGNKAKIDPAQYTESSFSDVKVGKWYAPYVEWASGNGIVNGIGGGKFAPERNVTREQMAVILYNYAKFTECDLTVQAGLLEQFPDGDRVSKYARYANGVGFDPWGY
;
A
#
# COMPACT_ATOMS: atom_id res chain seq x y z
N MET A 1 -3.34 13.75 -5.95
CA MET A 1 -2.27 13.33 -5.02
C MET A 1 -1.31 12.44 -5.78
N THR A 2 0.00 12.70 -5.70
CA THR A 2 1.01 11.90 -6.41
C THR A 2 1.47 10.71 -5.56
N ARG A 3 2.08 9.70 -6.21
CA ARG A 3 2.66 8.54 -5.52
C ARG A 3 3.74 8.94 -4.51
N GLY A 4 4.61 9.87 -4.87
CA GLY A 4 5.64 10.41 -3.97
C GLY A 4 5.01 11.10 -2.75
N MET A 5 3.98 11.92 -2.97
CA MET A 5 3.29 12.60 -1.88
C MET A 5 2.63 11.63 -0.90
N PHE A 6 1.96 10.60 -1.41
CA PHE A 6 1.29 9.63 -0.55
C PHE A 6 2.28 8.88 0.34
N VAL A 7 3.41 8.44 -0.22
CA VAL A 7 4.46 7.75 0.53
C VAL A 7 5.12 8.66 1.56
N THR A 8 5.36 9.93 1.24
CA THR A 8 5.87 10.92 2.20
C THR A 8 4.93 11.12 3.38
N VAL A 9 3.62 11.15 3.17
CA VAL A 9 2.65 11.22 4.27
C VAL A 9 2.79 10.03 5.22
N LEU A 10 2.94 8.82 4.69
CA LEU A 10 3.14 7.62 5.50
C LEU A 10 4.45 7.64 6.28
N GLY A 11 5.56 7.99 5.63
CA GLY A 11 6.85 8.06 6.33
C GLY A 11 6.89 9.17 7.39
N ASN A 12 6.20 10.30 7.16
CA ASN A 12 6.00 11.32 8.19
C ASN A 12 5.16 10.82 9.36
N LYS A 13 4.12 9.99 9.11
CA LYS A 13 3.33 9.35 10.16
C LYS A 13 4.15 8.34 10.96
N ALA A 14 5.04 7.60 10.29
CA ALA A 14 5.97 6.65 10.88
C ALA A 14 7.15 7.32 11.61
N LYS A 15 7.30 8.64 11.49
CA LYS A 15 8.38 9.42 12.14
C LYS A 15 9.77 8.91 11.76
N ILE A 16 9.96 8.53 10.50
CA ILE A 16 11.28 8.14 10.00
C ILE A 16 12.25 9.33 10.07
N ASP A 17 13.54 9.03 10.18
CA ASP A 17 14.60 10.00 9.95
C ASP A 17 15.00 10.00 8.46
N PRO A 18 14.65 11.04 7.68
CA PRO A 18 14.97 11.10 6.26
C PRO A 18 16.48 11.10 5.99
N ALA A 19 17.31 11.52 6.96
CA ALA A 19 18.77 11.56 6.80
C ALA A 19 19.40 10.16 6.69
N GLN A 20 18.68 9.10 7.08
CA GLN A 20 19.14 7.72 6.93
C GLN A 20 19.00 7.19 5.49
N TYR A 21 18.25 7.89 4.64
CA TYR A 21 17.93 7.44 3.28
C TYR A 21 18.52 8.41 2.26
N THR A 22 19.83 8.31 2.06
CA THR A 22 20.62 9.19 1.18
C THR A 22 20.79 8.66 -0.24
N GLU A 23 20.33 7.45 -0.51
CA GLU A 23 20.41 6.78 -1.81
C GLU A 23 19.03 6.66 -2.47
N SER A 24 19.01 6.22 -3.72
CA SER A 24 17.77 5.84 -4.37
C SER A 24 17.92 4.58 -5.22
N SER A 25 17.03 3.64 -4.96
CA SER A 25 16.86 2.40 -5.72
C SER A 25 16.14 2.60 -7.07
N PHE A 26 15.64 3.81 -7.36
CA PHE A 26 14.88 4.10 -8.58
C PHE A 26 15.56 5.17 -9.44
N SER A 27 15.68 4.88 -10.74
CA SER A 27 16.31 5.77 -11.73
C SER A 27 15.59 7.11 -11.92
N ASP A 28 14.28 7.19 -11.62
CA ASP A 28 13.46 8.38 -11.75
C ASP A 28 13.22 9.10 -10.41
N VAL A 29 13.91 8.70 -9.34
CA VAL A 29 13.88 9.34 -8.03
C VAL A 29 15.26 9.94 -7.76
N LYS A 30 15.37 11.26 -7.97
CA LYS A 30 16.64 11.96 -7.74
C LYS A 30 16.90 12.14 -6.25
N VAL A 31 18.09 11.75 -5.80
CA VAL A 31 18.59 12.05 -4.45
C VAL A 31 18.47 13.55 -4.16
N GLY A 32 18.09 13.90 -2.93
CA GLY A 32 17.86 15.28 -2.50
C GLY A 32 16.47 15.83 -2.84
N LYS A 33 15.62 15.10 -3.57
CA LYS A 33 14.19 15.44 -3.65
C LYS A 33 13.51 15.14 -2.33
N TRP A 34 12.55 15.99 -1.94
CA TRP A 34 11.84 15.89 -0.67
C TRP A 34 11.15 14.52 -0.46
N TYR A 35 10.74 13.84 -1.54
CA TYR A 35 10.14 12.51 -1.47
C TYR A 35 11.15 11.36 -1.50
N ALA A 36 12.37 11.58 -1.97
CA ALA A 36 13.36 10.52 -2.20
C ALA A 36 13.62 9.65 -0.96
N PRO A 37 13.89 10.21 0.24
CA PRO A 37 14.15 9.38 1.42
C PRO A 37 12.94 8.52 1.82
N TYR A 38 11.73 9.06 1.64
CA TYR A 38 10.49 8.35 1.96
C TYR A 38 10.20 7.23 0.96
N VAL A 39 10.49 7.46 -0.33
CA VAL A 39 10.36 6.42 -1.36
C VAL A 39 11.34 5.28 -1.10
N GLU A 40 12.58 5.60 -0.72
CA GLU A 40 13.58 4.58 -0.39
C GLU A 40 13.17 3.76 0.83
N TRP A 41 12.78 4.43 1.92
CA TRP A 41 12.25 3.77 3.11
C TRP A 41 11.06 2.86 2.80
N ALA A 42 10.07 3.37 2.06
CA ALA A 42 8.86 2.61 1.79
C ALA A 42 9.12 1.43 0.87
N SER A 43 10.05 1.56 -0.08
CA SER A 43 10.47 0.45 -0.94
C SER A 43 11.24 -0.61 -0.15
N GLY A 44 12.20 -0.20 0.68
CA GLY A 44 13.01 -1.11 1.50
C GLY A 44 12.20 -1.90 2.54
N ASN A 45 11.07 -1.35 2.99
CA ASN A 45 10.16 -2.00 3.93
C ASN A 45 8.97 -2.72 3.26
N GLY A 46 8.96 -2.82 1.92
CA GLY A 46 7.89 -3.50 1.18
C GLY A 46 6.53 -2.80 1.24
N ILE A 47 6.49 -1.53 1.64
CA ILE A 47 5.27 -0.71 1.71
C ILE A 47 4.79 -0.34 0.32
N VAL A 48 5.73 -0.07 -0.60
CA VAL A 48 5.43 0.29 -1.99
C VAL A 48 6.38 -0.41 -2.96
N ASN A 49 5.87 -0.73 -4.14
CA ASN A 49 6.66 -1.25 -5.25
C ASN A 49 6.80 -0.21 -6.36
N GLY A 50 7.91 -0.31 -7.11
CA GLY A 50 8.09 0.41 -8.36
C GLY A 50 7.07 -0.01 -9.43
N ILE A 51 7.06 0.73 -10.54
CA ILE A 51 6.18 0.47 -11.69
C ILE A 51 6.85 -0.40 -12.77
N GLY A 52 8.01 -1.01 -12.44
CA GLY A 52 8.85 -1.74 -13.38
C GLY A 52 9.93 -0.87 -14.04
N GLY A 53 10.90 -1.52 -14.69
CA GLY A 53 11.99 -0.84 -15.39
C GLY A 53 12.89 0.05 -14.51
N GLY A 54 13.01 -0.27 -13.22
CA GLY A 54 13.78 0.53 -12.26
C GLY A 54 13.18 1.91 -11.98
N LYS A 55 11.85 2.06 -12.11
CA LYS A 55 11.13 3.33 -11.91
C LYS A 55 10.09 3.25 -10.81
N PHE A 56 9.86 4.36 -10.13
CA PHE A 56 8.82 4.55 -9.13
C PHE A 56 7.64 5.40 -9.61
N ALA A 57 7.90 6.33 -10.52
CA ALA A 57 7.01 7.39 -11.01
C ALA A 57 6.44 8.29 -9.88
N PRO A 58 7.30 9.05 -9.17
CA PRO A 58 6.89 9.83 -8.00
C PRO A 58 5.84 10.90 -8.32
N GLU A 59 5.89 11.49 -9.52
CA GLU A 59 4.96 12.54 -9.98
C GLU A 59 3.64 11.98 -10.56
N ARG A 60 3.56 10.67 -10.78
CA ARG A 60 2.33 10.05 -11.30
C ARG A 60 1.25 10.07 -10.22
N ASN A 61 0.02 10.38 -10.62
CA ASN A 61 -1.14 10.25 -9.74
C ASN A 61 -1.32 8.80 -9.30
N VAL A 62 -1.56 8.63 -8.00
CA VAL A 62 -1.89 7.32 -7.42
C VAL A 62 -3.39 7.08 -7.55
N THR A 63 -3.81 5.87 -7.95
CA THR A 63 -5.23 5.51 -7.98
C THR A 63 -5.72 5.08 -6.60
N ARG A 64 -7.04 4.99 -6.40
CA ARG A 64 -7.63 4.58 -5.11
C ARG A 64 -7.24 3.15 -4.74
N GLU A 65 -7.20 2.27 -5.74
CA GLU A 65 -6.81 0.88 -5.61
C GLU A 65 -5.33 0.78 -5.20
N GLN A 66 -4.47 1.58 -5.83
CA GLN A 66 -3.05 1.63 -5.46
C GLN A 66 -2.83 2.17 -4.04
N MET A 67 -3.59 3.21 -3.63
CA MET A 67 -3.54 3.72 -2.27
C MET A 67 -3.95 2.65 -1.25
N ALA A 68 -5.00 1.88 -1.53
CA ALA A 68 -5.47 0.81 -0.66
C ALA A 68 -4.40 -0.28 -0.46
N VAL A 69 -3.73 -0.70 -1.55
CA VAL A 69 -2.63 -1.68 -1.47
C VAL A 69 -1.45 -1.15 -0.65
N ILE A 70 -1.04 0.10 -0.89
CA ILE A 70 0.07 0.72 -0.13
C ILE A 70 -0.30 0.84 1.36
N LEU A 71 -1.54 1.21 1.68
CA LEU A 71 -2.00 1.32 3.06
C LEU A 71 -2.07 -0.05 3.75
N TYR A 72 -2.53 -1.09 3.04
CA TYR A 72 -2.51 -2.47 3.54
C TYR A 72 -1.09 -2.92 3.86
N ASN A 73 -0.13 -2.68 2.95
CA ASN A 73 1.27 -3.02 3.20
C ASN A 73 1.87 -2.21 4.36
N TYR A 74 1.52 -0.93 4.47
CA TYR A 74 1.94 -0.09 5.58
C TYR A 74 1.42 -0.59 6.93
N ALA A 75 0.13 -0.97 7.01
CA ALA A 75 -0.45 -1.53 8.23
C ALA A 75 0.20 -2.87 8.61
N LYS A 76 0.55 -3.71 7.62
CA LYS A 76 1.31 -4.94 7.84
C LYS A 76 2.70 -4.65 8.41
N PHE A 77 3.37 -3.62 7.88
CA PHE A 77 4.67 -3.17 8.38
C PHE A 77 4.60 -2.65 9.82
N THR A 78 3.54 -1.92 10.19
CA THR A 78 3.40 -1.37 11.54
C THR A 78 2.84 -2.36 12.57
N GLU A 79 2.71 -3.65 12.21
CA GLU A 79 2.03 -4.67 13.03
C GLU A 79 0.64 -4.22 13.51
N CYS A 80 -0.02 -3.33 12.75
CA CYS A 80 -1.42 -3.03 12.99
C CYS A 80 -2.20 -4.30 12.68
N ASP A 81 -3.04 -4.73 13.62
CA ASP A 81 -3.87 -5.91 13.42
C ASP A 81 -4.72 -5.74 12.15
N LEU A 82 -4.29 -6.45 11.11
CA LEU A 82 -4.93 -6.53 9.81
C LEU A 82 -5.88 -7.71 9.72
N THR A 83 -6.12 -8.44 10.84
CA THR A 83 -7.23 -9.36 10.87
C THR A 83 -8.48 -8.54 10.57
N VAL A 84 -9.07 -8.80 9.41
CA VAL A 84 -10.48 -8.53 9.22
C VAL A 84 -11.12 -9.46 10.24
N GLN A 85 -11.36 -8.97 11.46
CA GLN A 85 -12.18 -9.71 12.40
C GLN A 85 -13.46 -10.04 11.63
N ALA A 86 -13.74 -11.33 11.46
CA ALA A 86 -15.02 -11.79 10.96
C ALA A 86 -16.07 -11.26 11.94
N GLY A 87 -16.64 -10.09 11.62
CA GLY A 87 -17.44 -9.29 12.56
C GLY A 87 -17.23 -7.77 12.46
N LEU A 88 -16.11 -7.28 11.93
CA LEU A 88 -15.91 -5.84 11.71
C LEU A 88 -16.92 -5.27 10.69
N LEU A 89 -17.36 -6.11 9.74
CA LEU A 89 -18.41 -5.80 8.77
C LEU A 89 -19.81 -5.78 9.39
N GLU A 90 -20.01 -6.41 10.55
CA GLU A 90 -21.30 -6.46 11.25
C GLU A 90 -21.52 -5.23 12.14
N GLN A 91 -20.47 -4.45 12.41
CA GLN A 91 -20.55 -3.21 13.19
C GLN A 91 -20.81 -1.95 12.34
N PHE A 92 -20.78 -2.07 11.01
CA PHE A 92 -21.14 -0.99 10.10
C PHE A 92 -22.57 -1.21 9.58
N PRO A 93 -23.57 -0.42 10.02
CA PRO A 93 -24.97 -0.58 9.59
C PRO A 93 -25.21 -0.32 8.09
N ASP A 94 -24.20 0.17 7.36
CA ASP A 94 -24.16 0.34 5.90
C ASP A 94 -23.35 -0.75 5.16
N GLY A 95 -23.01 -1.84 5.85
CA GLY A 95 -22.26 -2.98 5.33
C GLY A 95 -22.88 -3.68 4.11
N ASP A 96 -24.17 -3.43 3.81
CA ASP A 96 -24.87 -3.96 2.63
C ASP A 96 -24.33 -3.44 1.28
N ARG A 97 -23.46 -2.42 1.28
CA ARG A 97 -22.91 -1.84 0.04
C ARG A 97 -21.47 -2.26 -0.25
N VAL A 98 -20.80 -2.96 0.66
CA VAL A 98 -19.45 -3.51 0.41
C VAL A 98 -19.58 -4.92 -0.18
N SER A 99 -19.96 -4.90 -1.46
CA SER A 99 -19.81 -5.94 -2.51
C SER A 99 -19.47 -7.37 -2.08
N LYS A 100 -20.30 -8.31 -2.58
CA LYS A 100 -20.12 -9.78 -2.67
C LYS A 100 -18.72 -10.28 -3.11
N TYR A 101 -17.82 -9.39 -3.53
CA TYR A 101 -16.43 -9.66 -3.89
C TYR A 101 -15.51 -10.03 -2.71
N ALA A 102 -15.80 -9.56 -1.49
CA ALA A 102 -14.93 -9.84 -0.34
C ALA A 102 -15.15 -11.23 0.29
N ARG A 103 -16.06 -12.05 -0.27
CA ARG A 103 -16.38 -13.40 0.25
C ARG A 103 -15.55 -14.52 -0.37
N TYR A 104 -14.72 -14.25 -1.38
CA TYR A 104 -14.10 -15.29 -2.22
C TYR A 104 -12.58 -15.45 -2.04
N ALA A 105 -12.05 -15.19 -0.86
CA ALA A 105 -10.61 -15.35 -0.56
C ALA A 105 -10.30 -16.48 0.45
N ASN A 106 -11.22 -17.42 0.66
CA ASN A 106 -11.03 -18.59 1.55
C ASN A 106 -11.12 -19.94 0.80
N GLY A 107 -10.49 -20.04 -0.37
CA GLY A 107 -9.81 -21.27 -0.80
C GLY A 107 -10.60 -22.60 -0.85
N VAL A 108 -11.81 -22.62 -1.45
CA VAL A 108 -12.40 -23.89 -1.93
C VAL A 108 -12.74 -23.77 -3.41
N GLY A 109 -12.25 -24.75 -4.18
CA GLY A 109 -12.34 -24.79 -5.64
C GLY A 109 -13.77 -24.74 -6.16
N PHE A 110 -13.96 -24.06 -7.28
CA PHE A 110 -15.21 -24.02 -8.02
C PHE A 110 -15.27 -25.22 -8.97
N ASP A 111 -16.14 -26.18 -8.69
CA ASP A 111 -16.58 -27.21 -9.63
C ASP A 111 -17.83 -26.68 -10.39
N PRO A 112 -17.74 -26.38 -11.70
CA PRO A 112 -18.84 -25.69 -12.38
C PRO A 112 -20.05 -26.58 -12.71
N TRP A 113 -19.98 -27.90 -12.49
CA TRP A 113 -21.02 -28.85 -12.86
C TRP A 113 -21.09 -29.99 -11.85
N GLY A 114 -21.92 -29.81 -10.83
CA GLY A 114 -22.06 -30.74 -9.71
C GLY A 114 -22.65 -32.11 -10.08
N TYR A 115 -21.96 -33.16 -9.64
CA TYR A 115 -22.50 -34.45 -9.19
C TYR A 115 -21.72 -34.90 -7.96
#